data_AF-A0A932M2C9-F1
#
_entry.id   AF-A0A932M2C9-F1
#
_cell.length_a   1.000
_cell.length_b   1.000
_cell.length_c   1.000
_cell.angle_alpha   90.00
_cell.angle_beta   90.00
_cell.angle_gamma   90.00
#
_symmetry.space_group_name_H-M   'P 1'
#
loop_
_entity.id
_entity.type
_entity.pdbx_description
1 polymer ?
#
loop_
_entity_poly.entity_id
_entity_poly.type
_entity_poly.pdbx_seq_one_letter_code
_entity_poly.pdbx_strand_id
1 'polypeptide(L)'
;MTRITRTGGTLIVLALLGLFPGVPLLRGQDFKAEQPVAMTAPGQAPEIAMVNLLAKQLNLKIKSDPMLPPEELAGVKTLILILGASGKGLGEAGVDLRSETRRAQALISAAKRRGIKLIGMHLGGVMRRGENSQVMIDAAAASLDFLVVRSDGNKDGLFTKMAKDQKIPLVQVEKTLQVGEVLKKIFTL
;
A
#
# COMPACT_ATOMS: atom_id res chain seq x y z
N MET A 1 -25.21 -0.39 75.45
CA MET A 1 -23.73 -0.37 75.46
C MET A 1 -23.25 -1.41 74.47
N THR A 2 -22.79 -1.01 73.28
CA THR A 2 -21.59 -1.48 72.56
C THR A 2 -21.41 -0.52 71.38
N ARG A 3 -20.23 0.09 71.31
CA ARG A 3 -19.83 1.14 70.37
C ARG A 3 -19.13 0.48 69.17
N ILE A 4 -19.01 1.20 68.05
CA ILE A 4 -17.93 1.16 67.03
C ILE A 4 -18.42 0.96 65.57
N THR A 5 -18.57 2.11 64.90
CA THR A 5 -18.12 2.51 63.54
C THR A 5 -18.24 1.58 62.33
N ARG A 6 -18.83 2.11 61.25
CA ARG A 6 -18.14 2.25 59.94
C ARG A 6 -18.94 3.13 58.97
N THR A 7 -18.28 4.22 58.55
CA THR A 7 -18.38 4.94 57.27
C THR A 7 -19.20 4.26 56.17
N GLY A 8 -20.30 4.91 55.77
CA GLY A 8 -21.05 4.61 54.54
C GLY A 8 -20.93 5.78 53.57
N GLY A 9 -20.06 5.63 52.58
CA GLY A 9 -19.70 6.65 51.61
C GLY A 9 -20.80 6.97 50.61
N THR A 10 -20.89 8.25 50.27
CA THR A 10 -21.69 8.81 49.19
C THR A 10 -21.27 8.20 47.85
N LEU A 11 -22.21 7.51 47.20
CA LEU A 11 -22.10 7.00 45.83
C LEU A 11 -21.99 8.18 44.86
N ILE A 12 -20.78 8.47 44.38
CA ILE A 12 -20.55 9.28 43.18
C ILE A 12 -20.52 8.32 42.00
N VAL A 13 -21.59 8.31 41.22
CA VAL A 13 -21.64 7.65 39.91
C VAL A 13 -20.89 8.55 38.93
N LEU A 14 -19.59 8.30 38.78
CA LEU A 14 -18.77 8.88 37.73
C LEU A 14 -19.08 8.17 36.41
N ALA A 15 -19.93 8.81 35.60
CA ALA A 15 -20.12 8.46 34.20
C ALA A 15 -18.79 8.65 33.45
N LEU A 16 -18.04 7.55 33.30
CA LEU A 16 -16.92 7.46 32.36
C LEU A 16 -17.49 7.51 30.93
N LEU A 17 -17.67 8.74 30.42
CA LEU A 17 -17.66 8.99 28.99
C LEU A 17 -16.34 8.45 28.46
N GLY A 18 -16.39 7.30 27.80
CA GLY A 18 -15.29 6.75 27.02
C GLY A 18 -14.93 7.74 25.93
N LEU A 19 -13.99 8.63 26.25
CA LEU A 19 -13.22 9.41 25.31
C LEU A 19 -12.44 8.38 24.49
N PHE A 20 -13.00 7.89 23.39
CA PHE A 20 -12.17 7.30 22.35
C PHE A 20 -11.44 8.49 21.72
N PRO A 21 -10.14 8.71 21.96
CA PRO A 21 -9.39 9.61 21.10
C PRO A 21 -9.51 8.98 19.70
N GLY A 22 -10.22 9.67 18.80
CA GLY A 22 -10.29 9.27 17.41
C GLY A 22 -8.87 8.96 16.96
N VAL A 23 -8.65 7.71 16.52
CA VAL A 23 -7.37 7.32 15.94
C VAL A 23 -7.09 8.35 14.85
N PRO A 24 -6.00 9.13 14.96
CA PRO A 24 -5.69 10.07 13.91
C PRO A 24 -5.43 9.23 12.65
N LEU A 25 -6.34 9.34 11.69
CA LEU A 25 -6.11 8.90 10.32
C LEU A 25 -4.83 9.62 9.89
N LEU A 26 -3.73 8.87 9.79
CA LEU A 26 -2.43 9.40 9.40
C LEU A 26 -2.62 10.21 8.11
N ARG A 27 -2.45 11.54 8.23
CA ARG A 27 -2.58 12.50 7.14
C ARG A 27 -1.49 12.24 6.11
N GLY A 28 -1.80 11.42 5.10
CA GLY A 28 -1.01 11.34 3.87
C GLY A 28 -1.31 12.54 2.96
N GLN A 29 -0.73 13.70 3.25
CA GLN A 29 -0.90 14.91 2.43
C GLN A 29 0.37 15.35 1.67
N ASP A 30 1.57 14.86 2.01
CA ASP A 30 2.82 15.45 1.50
C ASP A 30 3.64 14.57 0.55
N PHE A 31 3.06 13.52 -0.05
CA PHE A 31 3.78 12.75 -1.06
C PHE A 31 3.58 13.36 -2.46
N LYS A 32 4.69 13.78 -3.07
CA LYS A 32 4.74 14.25 -4.46
C LYS A 32 5.55 13.26 -5.30
N ALA A 33 4.91 12.68 -6.31
CA ALA A 33 5.55 11.82 -7.29
C ALA A 33 6.18 12.65 -8.43
N GLU A 34 7.12 12.04 -9.14
CA GLU A 34 7.85 12.68 -10.24
C GLU A 34 7.84 11.82 -11.50
N GLN A 35 7.82 12.46 -12.67
CA GLN A 35 7.94 11.81 -13.96
C GLN A 35 9.41 11.85 -14.42
N PRO A 36 9.89 10.89 -15.22
CA PRO A 36 9.19 9.75 -15.83
C PRO A 36 8.80 8.64 -14.84
N VAL A 37 7.68 7.96 -15.11
CA VAL A 37 7.11 6.92 -14.25
C VAL A 37 7.22 5.55 -14.93
N ALA A 38 7.61 4.54 -14.16
CA ALA A 38 7.48 3.14 -14.55
C ALA A 38 6.52 2.41 -13.61
N MET A 39 5.90 1.33 -14.09
CA MET A 39 4.99 0.51 -13.32
C MET A 39 5.19 -0.96 -13.66
N THR A 40 5.20 -1.80 -12.62
CA THR A 40 5.28 -3.25 -12.75
C THR A 40 4.34 -3.96 -11.76
N ALA A 41 4.16 -5.26 -11.93
CA ALA A 41 3.28 -6.07 -11.11
C ALA A 41 3.99 -7.33 -10.60
N PRO A 42 4.77 -7.24 -9.51
CA PRO A 42 5.33 -8.41 -8.85
C PRO A 42 4.22 -9.39 -8.48
N GLY A 43 4.27 -10.60 -9.05
CA GLY A 43 3.22 -11.60 -8.87
C GLY A 43 2.12 -11.59 -9.94
N GLN A 44 2.28 -10.77 -10.98
CA GLN A 44 1.40 -10.71 -12.15
C GLN A 44 -0.04 -10.33 -11.80
N ALA A 45 -0.17 -9.34 -10.93
CA ALA A 45 -1.45 -8.70 -10.60
C ALA A 45 -2.08 -8.01 -11.84
N PRO A 46 -3.28 -8.41 -12.28
CA PRO A 46 -3.98 -7.84 -13.43
C PRO A 46 -4.43 -6.40 -13.19
N GLU A 47 -4.44 -5.93 -11.94
CA GLU A 47 -4.78 -4.55 -11.58
C GLU A 47 -3.85 -3.53 -12.26
N ILE A 48 -2.66 -3.94 -12.71
CA ILE A 48 -1.75 -3.11 -13.54
C ILE A 48 -2.43 -2.56 -14.80
N ALA A 49 -3.31 -3.34 -15.44
CA ALA A 49 -4.01 -2.91 -16.64
C ALA A 49 -5.00 -1.77 -16.34
N MET A 50 -5.71 -1.87 -15.20
CA MET A 50 -6.64 -0.84 -14.76
C MET A 50 -5.90 0.45 -14.39
N VAL A 51 -4.80 0.36 -13.64
CA VAL A 51 -3.99 1.55 -13.29
C VAL A 51 -3.42 2.21 -14.54
N ASN A 52 -2.95 1.42 -15.52
CA ASN A 52 -2.44 1.95 -16.78
C ASN A 52 -3.54 2.66 -17.59
N LEU A 53 -4.75 2.11 -17.62
CA LEU A 53 -5.90 2.75 -18.26
C LEU A 53 -6.21 4.11 -17.62
N LEU A 54 -6.31 4.15 -16.29
CA LEU A 54 -6.56 5.39 -15.54
C LEU A 54 -5.45 6.41 -15.79
N ALA A 55 -4.18 6.00 -15.75
CA ALA A 55 -3.05 6.89 -16.02
C ALA A 55 -3.14 7.50 -17.44
N LYS A 56 -3.48 6.69 -18.46
CA LYS A 56 -3.68 7.17 -19.83
C LYS A 56 -4.82 8.19 -19.94
N GLN A 57 -5.93 7.97 -19.26
CA GLN A 57 -7.05 8.93 -19.21
C GLN A 57 -6.65 10.27 -18.59
N LEU A 58 -5.63 10.28 -17.73
CA LEU A 58 -5.05 11.48 -17.11
C LEU A 58 -3.90 12.09 -17.93
N ASN A 59 -3.64 11.59 -19.14
CA ASN A 59 -2.47 11.94 -19.94
C ASN A 59 -1.11 11.73 -19.22
N LEU A 60 -1.08 10.89 -18.18
CA LEU A 60 0.13 10.52 -17.47
C LEU A 60 0.85 9.40 -18.21
N LYS A 61 2.04 9.69 -18.75
CA LYS A 61 2.85 8.72 -19.49
C LYS A 61 3.57 7.79 -18.50
N ILE A 62 3.07 6.56 -18.37
CA ILE A 62 3.67 5.52 -17.56
C ILE A 62 4.24 4.42 -18.45
N LYS A 63 5.51 4.07 -18.24
CA LYS A 63 6.09 2.83 -18.78
C LYS A 63 5.56 1.64 -17.98
N SER A 64 4.53 0.98 -18.49
CA SER A 64 3.87 -0.16 -17.83
C SER A 64 4.37 -1.48 -18.40
N ASP A 65 5.03 -2.27 -17.57
CA ASP A 65 5.49 -3.62 -17.92
C ASP A 65 5.36 -4.57 -16.69
N PRO A 66 4.49 -5.60 -16.73
CA PRO A 66 4.38 -6.59 -15.66
C PRO A 66 5.69 -7.28 -15.28
N MET A 67 6.63 -7.38 -16.23
CA MET A 67 7.93 -8.03 -16.09
C MET A 67 9.11 -7.06 -16.17
N LEU A 68 8.86 -5.76 -15.92
CA LEU A 68 9.85 -4.69 -15.97
C LEU A 68 11.20 -5.13 -15.36
N PRO A 69 12.29 -5.10 -16.13
CA PRO A 69 13.61 -5.48 -15.63
C PRO A 69 14.35 -4.24 -15.06
N PRO A 70 15.30 -4.41 -14.12
CA PRO A 70 15.96 -3.29 -13.43
C PRO A 70 16.71 -2.29 -14.32
N GLU A 71 17.18 -2.72 -15.47
CA GLU A 71 17.91 -1.90 -16.45
C GLU A 71 17.03 -0.77 -16.97
N GLU A 72 15.74 -1.05 -17.11
CA GLU A 72 14.74 -0.11 -17.62
C GLU A 72 14.32 0.97 -16.62
N LEU A 73 14.86 0.96 -15.40
CA LEU A 73 14.72 2.05 -14.43
C LEU A 73 15.62 3.26 -14.76
N ALA A 74 16.34 3.26 -15.89
CA ALA A 74 17.22 4.36 -16.26
C ALA A 74 16.39 5.63 -16.55
N GLY A 75 16.69 6.73 -15.85
CA GLY A 75 15.95 7.99 -15.98
C GLY A 75 14.56 8.02 -15.34
N VAL A 76 14.07 6.89 -14.81
CA VAL A 76 12.81 6.82 -14.05
C VAL A 76 12.96 7.58 -12.73
N LYS A 77 11.91 8.31 -12.32
CA LYS A 77 11.85 9.06 -11.06
C LYS A 77 10.88 8.45 -10.05
N THR A 78 9.84 7.77 -10.55
CA THR A 78 8.86 7.05 -9.72
C THR A 78 8.61 5.66 -10.27
N LEU A 79 8.61 4.66 -9.39
CA LEU A 79 8.25 3.28 -9.71
C LEU A 79 7.00 2.87 -8.92
N ILE A 80 5.97 2.45 -9.63
CA ILE A 80 4.73 1.91 -9.07
C ILE A 80 4.81 0.37 -9.08
N LEU A 81 4.58 -0.23 -7.91
CA LEU A 81 4.52 -1.67 -7.71
C LEU A 81 3.07 -2.07 -7.43
N ILE A 82 2.46 -2.83 -8.33
CA ILE A 82 1.15 -3.43 -8.08
C ILE A 82 1.36 -4.70 -7.24
N LEU A 83 1.02 -4.62 -5.96
CA LEU A 83 1.25 -5.67 -4.99
C LEU A 83 0.09 -6.67 -5.00
N GLY A 84 0.36 -7.86 -5.53
CA GLY A 84 -0.58 -8.97 -5.51
C GLY A 84 -0.10 -10.11 -6.39
N ALA A 85 -0.34 -11.33 -5.95
CA ALA A 85 0.02 -12.53 -6.70
C ALA A 85 -1.07 -13.60 -6.59
N SER A 86 -1.29 -14.34 -7.67
CA SER A 86 -2.03 -15.61 -7.62
C SER A 86 -1.30 -16.69 -8.41
N GLY A 87 -1.58 -17.95 -8.08
CA GLY A 87 -1.06 -19.09 -8.85
C GLY A 87 -1.43 -19.00 -10.34
N LYS A 88 -2.63 -18.50 -10.67
CA LYS A 88 -3.05 -18.30 -12.07
C LYS A 88 -2.17 -17.29 -12.82
N GLY A 89 -1.94 -16.10 -12.25
CA GLY A 89 -1.15 -15.06 -12.92
C GLY A 89 0.31 -15.47 -13.11
N LEU A 90 0.90 -16.11 -12.09
CA LEU A 90 2.25 -16.68 -12.18
C LEU A 90 2.34 -17.79 -13.24
N GLY A 91 1.35 -18.69 -13.27
CA GLY A 91 1.29 -19.79 -14.25
C GLY A 91 1.13 -19.30 -15.69
N GLU A 92 0.27 -18.31 -15.93
CA GLU A 92 0.08 -17.71 -17.27
C GLU A 92 1.34 -17.00 -17.77
N ALA A 93 2.11 -16.39 -16.86
CA ALA A 93 3.38 -15.75 -17.18
C ALA A 93 4.56 -16.72 -17.26
N GLY A 94 4.37 -18.00 -16.92
CA GLY A 94 5.43 -19.00 -16.93
C GLY A 94 6.54 -18.75 -15.90
N VAL A 95 6.22 -18.08 -14.79
CA VAL A 95 7.18 -17.74 -13.72
C VAL A 95 6.77 -18.39 -12.40
N ASP A 96 7.76 -18.80 -11.61
CA ASP A 96 7.52 -19.30 -10.26
C ASP A 96 7.61 -18.18 -9.22
N LEU A 97 6.98 -18.38 -8.06
CA LEU A 97 6.93 -17.38 -6.99
C LEU A 97 8.33 -16.95 -6.52
N ARG A 98 9.30 -17.88 -6.48
CA ARG A 98 10.64 -17.60 -5.96
C ARG A 98 11.46 -16.76 -6.94
N SER A 99 11.44 -17.10 -8.23
CA SER A 99 12.09 -16.28 -9.26
C SER A 99 11.46 -14.89 -9.34
N GLU A 100 10.14 -14.81 -9.25
CA GLU A 100 9.42 -13.54 -9.26
C GLU A 100 9.74 -12.67 -8.04
N THR A 101 9.86 -13.29 -6.85
CA THR A 101 10.25 -12.58 -5.63
C THR A 101 11.67 -12.00 -5.77
N ARG A 102 12.61 -12.77 -6.34
CA ARG A 102 13.97 -12.27 -6.60
C ARG A 102 13.98 -11.11 -7.58
N ARG A 103 13.18 -11.18 -8.65
CA ARG A 103 13.03 -10.08 -9.62
C ARG A 103 12.51 -8.81 -8.93
N ALA A 104 11.46 -8.95 -8.13
CA ALA A 104 10.88 -7.84 -7.38
C ALA A 104 11.90 -7.19 -6.43
N GLN A 105 12.66 -8.00 -5.68
CA GLN A 105 13.71 -7.53 -4.79
C GLN A 105 14.85 -6.83 -5.54
N ALA A 106 15.27 -7.36 -6.69
CA ALA A 106 16.28 -6.74 -7.54
C ALA A 106 15.82 -5.37 -8.06
N LEU A 107 14.56 -5.28 -8.48
CA LEU A 107 13.94 -4.04 -8.96
C LEU A 107 13.86 -2.99 -7.86
N ILE A 108 13.35 -3.37 -6.68
CA ILE A 108 13.28 -2.49 -5.49
C ILE A 108 14.67 -2.01 -5.11
N SER A 109 15.65 -2.92 -5.07
CA SER A 109 17.04 -2.57 -4.72
C SER A 109 17.65 -1.59 -5.72
N ALA A 110 17.40 -1.79 -7.02
CA ALA A 110 17.85 -0.88 -8.07
C ALA A 110 17.18 0.50 -7.96
N ALA A 111 15.88 0.54 -7.67
CA ALA A 111 15.14 1.78 -7.45
C ALA A 111 15.71 2.58 -6.28
N LYS A 112 15.95 1.92 -5.13
CA LYS A 112 16.55 2.55 -3.95
C LYS A 112 17.93 3.13 -4.22
N ARG A 113 18.81 2.37 -4.90
CA ARG A 113 20.17 2.85 -5.25
C ARG A 113 20.14 4.09 -6.15
N ARG A 114 19.07 4.28 -6.92
CA ARG A 114 18.89 5.39 -7.85
C ARG A 114 18.07 6.55 -7.26
N GLY A 115 17.62 6.45 -6.01
CA GLY A 115 16.74 7.44 -5.38
C GLY A 115 15.37 7.56 -6.05
N ILE A 116 14.89 6.47 -6.66
CA ILE A 116 13.57 6.41 -7.30
C ILE A 116 12.50 6.25 -6.22
N LYS A 117 11.45 7.07 -6.28
CA LYS A 117 10.31 6.99 -5.37
C LYS A 117 9.53 5.71 -5.61
N LEU A 118 9.22 4.97 -4.55
CA LEU A 118 8.54 3.68 -4.60
C LEU A 118 7.10 3.81 -4.09
N ILE A 119 6.14 3.54 -4.98
CA ILE A 119 4.71 3.53 -4.66
C ILE A 119 4.21 2.09 -4.67
N GLY A 120 3.69 1.60 -3.55
CA GLY A 120 3.01 0.31 -3.49
C GLY A 120 1.50 0.48 -3.67
N MET A 121 0.90 -0.33 -4.53
CA MET A 121 -0.55 -0.35 -4.73
C MET A 121 -1.12 -1.74 -4.55
N HIS A 122 -1.96 -1.94 -3.53
CA HIS A 122 -2.69 -3.19 -3.33
C HIS A 122 -4.18 -3.01 -3.64
N LEU A 123 -4.59 -3.33 -4.87
CA LEU A 123 -5.89 -2.92 -5.42
C LEU A 123 -6.88 -4.08 -5.64
N GLY A 124 -6.44 -5.32 -5.47
CA GLY A 124 -7.32 -6.49 -5.63
C GLY A 124 -8.10 -6.85 -4.36
N GLY A 125 -7.88 -6.12 -3.26
CA GLY A 125 -8.63 -6.23 -2.00
C GLY A 125 -8.45 -7.58 -1.31
N VAL A 126 -9.46 -8.00 -0.55
CA VAL A 126 -9.36 -9.21 0.31
C VAL A 126 -9.00 -10.48 -0.48
N MET A 127 -9.48 -10.58 -1.73
CA MET A 127 -9.20 -11.72 -2.61
C MET A 127 -7.73 -11.82 -3.03
N ARG A 128 -6.95 -10.76 -2.84
CA ARG A 128 -5.51 -10.71 -3.11
C ARG A 128 -4.68 -10.67 -1.82
N ARG A 129 -5.22 -11.11 -0.67
CA ARG A 129 -4.46 -11.25 0.59
C ARG A 129 -4.02 -12.69 0.91
N GLY A 130 -4.00 -13.57 -0.09
CA GLY A 130 -3.50 -14.94 0.05
C GLY A 130 -1.96 -15.03 0.14
N GLU A 131 -1.44 -16.22 0.43
CA GLU A 131 -0.02 -16.49 0.72
C GLU A 131 0.95 -15.93 -0.33
N ASN A 132 0.70 -16.19 -1.62
CA ASN A 132 1.56 -15.69 -2.69
C ASN A 132 1.63 -14.15 -2.73
N SER A 133 0.50 -13.49 -2.44
CA SER A 133 0.46 -12.03 -2.37
C SER A 133 1.19 -11.51 -1.15
N GLN A 134 1.09 -12.21 -0.02
CA GLN A 134 1.82 -11.87 1.21
C GLN A 134 3.33 -11.84 0.96
N VAL A 135 3.87 -12.83 0.23
CA VAL A 135 5.29 -12.85 -0.17
C VAL A 135 5.71 -11.58 -0.94
N MET A 136 4.88 -11.13 -1.90
CA MET A 136 5.16 -9.92 -2.67
C MET A 136 5.02 -8.65 -1.83
N ILE A 137 4.03 -8.61 -0.94
CA ILE A 137 3.80 -7.50 0.00
C ILE A 137 5.01 -7.37 0.94
N ASP A 138 5.47 -8.47 1.52
CA ASP A 138 6.61 -8.50 2.44
C ASP A 138 7.91 -8.09 1.76
N ALA A 139 8.12 -8.51 0.50
CA ALA A 139 9.28 -8.12 -0.28
C ALA A 139 9.37 -6.60 -0.50
N ALA A 140 8.22 -5.90 -0.58
CA ALA A 140 8.16 -4.46 -0.77
C ALA A 140 8.09 -3.65 0.54
N ALA A 141 7.59 -4.25 1.62
CA ALA A 141 7.14 -3.58 2.84
C ALA A 141 8.10 -2.51 3.40
N ALA A 142 9.41 -2.80 3.44
CA ALA A 142 10.42 -1.94 4.06
C ALA A 142 11.03 -0.87 3.13
N SER A 143 10.48 -0.69 1.92
CA SER A 143 11.10 0.16 0.88
C SER A 143 10.16 1.14 0.22
N LEU A 144 8.86 1.09 0.53
CA LEU A 144 7.88 1.98 -0.08
C LEU A 144 7.97 3.37 0.54
N ASP A 145 7.66 4.39 -0.27
CA ASP A 145 7.53 5.80 0.14
C ASP A 145 6.06 6.24 0.21
N PHE A 146 5.16 5.49 -0.45
CA PHE A 146 3.73 5.77 -0.51
C PHE A 146 2.94 4.48 -0.72
N LEU A 147 1.78 4.37 -0.06
CA LEU A 147 0.89 3.22 -0.17
C LEU A 147 -0.51 3.63 -0.62
N VAL A 148 -1.06 2.89 -1.58
CA VAL A 148 -2.48 2.94 -1.96
C VAL A 148 -3.07 1.56 -1.80
N VAL A 149 -4.16 1.44 -1.05
CA VAL A 149 -4.74 0.12 -0.75
C VAL A 149 -6.25 0.19 -0.88
N ARG A 150 -6.86 -0.83 -1.48
CA ARG A 150 -8.32 -0.97 -1.44
C ARG A 150 -8.76 -1.34 -0.02
N SER A 151 -9.71 -0.60 0.55
CA SER A 151 -10.13 -0.67 1.97
C SER A 151 -10.43 -2.11 2.43
N ASP A 152 -11.13 -2.88 1.60
CA ASP A 152 -11.46 -4.28 1.86
C ASP A 152 -10.23 -5.21 1.96
N GLY A 153 -9.12 -4.86 1.32
CA GLY A 153 -7.83 -5.56 1.41
C GLY A 153 -7.00 -5.22 2.65
N ASN A 154 -7.44 -4.26 3.46
CA ASN A 154 -6.75 -3.81 4.68
C ASN A 154 -7.61 -3.99 5.95
N LYS A 155 -8.61 -4.87 5.92
CA LYS A 155 -9.50 -5.13 7.06
C LYS A 155 -8.76 -5.60 8.31
N ASP A 156 -7.64 -6.29 8.13
CA ASP A 156 -6.74 -6.75 9.19
C ASP A 156 -5.77 -5.67 9.69
N GLY A 157 -5.77 -4.49 9.06
CA GLY A 157 -4.87 -3.39 9.38
C GLY A 157 -3.41 -3.63 8.98
N LEU A 158 -3.09 -4.66 8.18
CA LEU A 158 -1.71 -4.97 7.79
C LEU A 158 -1.01 -3.77 7.16
N PHE A 159 -1.64 -3.14 6.16
CA PHE A 159 -1.05 -1.99 5.48
C PHE A 159 -1.07 -0.73 6.35
N THR A 160 -2.05 -0.59 7.24
CA THR A 160 -2.05 0.48 8.25
C THR A 160 -0.83 0.37 9.16
N LYS A 161 -0.55 -0.85 9.65
CA LYS A 161 0.64 -1.12 10.47
C LYS A 161 1.92 -0.88 9.68
N MET A 162 2.01 -1.40 8.46
CA MET A 162 3.15 -1.19 7.57
C MET A 162 3.43 0.29 7.34
N ALA A 163 2.41 1.07 6.99
CA ALA A 163 2.55 2.50 6.74
C ALA A 163 3.02 3.26 7.99
N LYS A 164 2.50 2.88 9.17
CA LYS A 164 2.93 3.45 10.45
C LYS A 164 4.39 3.11 10.77
N ASP A 165 4.77 1.85 10.62
CA ASP A 165 6.13 1.37 10.93
C ASP A 165 7.17 2.02 10.03
N GLN A 166 6.85 2.20 8.75
CA GLN A 166 7.71 2.88 7.77
C GLN A 166 7.57 4.40 7.78
N LYS A 167 6.60 4.94 8.52
CA LYS A 167 6.25 6.37 8.55
C LYS A 167 5.94 6.94 7.16
N ILE A 168 5.24 6.16 6.35
CA ILE A 168 4.84 6.57 5.00
C ILE A 168 3.35 6.86 4.90
N PRO A 169 2.93 7.76 3.99
CA PRO A 169 1.53 7.98 3.72
C PRO A 169 0.83 6.73 3.20
N LEU A 170 -0.40 6.51 3.69
CA LEU A 170 -1.32 5.49 3.21
C LEU A 170 -2.62 6.16 2.76
N VAL A 171 -3.05 5.85 1.53
CA VAL A 171 -4.37 6.20 1.03
C VAL A 171 -5.19 4.93 0.87
N GLN A 172 -6.36 4.91 1.52
CA GLN A 172 -7.33 3.84 1.32
C GLN A 172 -8.39 4.28 0.32
N VAL A 173 -8.70 3.41 -0.64
CA VAL A 173 -9.74 3.62 -1.65
C VAL A 173 -10.81 2.55 -1.52
N GLU A 174 -12.07 2.90 -1.75
CA GLU A 174 -13.17 1.91 -1.73
C GLU A 174 -13.24 1.12 -3.04
N LYS A 175 -12.85 1.75 -4.16
CA LYS A 175 -12.91 1.17 -5.50
C LYS A 175 -11.64 1.50 -6.27
N THR A 176 -11.19 0.57 -7.12
CA THR A 176 -9.99 0.75 -7.96
C THR A 176 -10.07 2.00 -8.85
N LEU A 177 -11.27 2.40 -9.29
CA LEU A 177 -11.46 3.63 -10.08
C LEU A 177 -11.02 4.90 -9.36
N GLN A 178 -11.09 4.93 -8.02
CA GLN A 178 -10.66 6.10 -7.23
C GLN A 178 -9.14 6.31 -7.26
N VAL A 179 -8.36 5.33 -7.75
CA VAL A 179 -6.91 5.48 -7.95
C VAL A 179 -6.60 6.62 -8.92
N GLY A 180 -7.49 6.92 -9.88
CA GLY A 180 -7.32 8.07 -10.77
C GLY A 180 -7.18 9.39 -10.00
N GLU A 181 -8.03 9.62 -8.99
CA GLU A 181 -7.95 10.82 -8.15
C GLU A 181 -6.68 10.84 -7.29
N VAL A 182 -6.21 9.67 -6.84
CA VAL A 182 -4.93 9.55 -6.13
C VAL A 182 -3.78 9.94 -7.04
N LEU A 183 -3.76 9.44 -8.28
CA LEU A 183 -2.74 9.76 -9.29
C LEU A 183 -2.72 11.26 -9.59
N LYS A 184 -3.89 11.89 -9.83
CA LYS A 184 -3.98 13.36 -10.01
C LYS A 184 -3.33 14.12 -8.86
N LYS A 185 -3.66 13.74 -7.62
CA LYS A 185 -3.14 14.40 -6.42
C LYS A 185 -1.62 14.27 -6.32
N ILE A 186 -1.07 13.07 -6.39
CA ILE A 186 0.37 12.84 -6.16
C ILE A 186 1.26 13.36 -7.31
N PHE A 187 0.74 13.40 -8.54
CA PHE A 187 1.45 13.94 -9.70
C PHE A 187 1.13 15.42 -9.97
N THR A 188 0.23 16.03 -9.18
CA THR A 188 -0.18 17.43 -9.34
C THR A 188 -0.71 17.73 -10.75
N LEU A 189 -1.62 16.88 -11.23
CA LEU A 189 -2.28 16.98 -12.55
C LEU A 189 -3.60 17.75 -12.47
#